data_AF-A0A8H3BRC9-F1
#
_entry.id   AF-A0A8H3BRC9-F1
#
_cell.length_a   1.000
_cell.length_b   1.000
_cell.length_c   1.000
_cell.angle_alpha   90.00
_cell.angle_beta   90.00
_cell.angle_gamma   90.00
#
_symmetry.space_group_name_H-M   'P 1'
#
loop_
_entity.id
_entity.type
_entity.pdbx_description
1 polymer ?
#
loop_
_entity_poly.entity_id
_entity_poly.type
_entity_poly.pdbx_seq_one_letter_code
_entity_poly.pdbx_strand_id
1 'polypeptide(L)'
;MSDSAGLPMLPLIQSAPLRKQVFTDISVYRLASDASPQELDRVENTDNNRLSFLGRATLEYALATGSAHSFPDETRKLEHGLAECAHAYDILKLLNVAWRGFPIADKEATRLMEAYTGALVLESERDGIQFAESLVKRIFQLPASNPPPPQSVPAPAPPPPLASTGVLHNLARQHFLQLVWEDRSTGPKHAQEWISDVTLKDTKSDRIWPCIARGTGLSKKLARADASSKVLAIWDELRGTIGRDELLFPENHV
;
A
#
# COMPACT_ATOMS: atom_id res chain seq x y z
N MET A 1 -31.56 -8.84 14.22
CA MET A 1 -30.71 -9.66 15.10
C MET A 1 -29.36 -9.68 14.43
N SER A 2 -28.50 -8.72 14.79
CA SER A 2 -27.20 -8.54 14.15
C SER A 2 -26.19 -9.30 14.98
N ASP A 3 -25.62 -10.36 14.40
CA ASP A 3 -24.63 -11.21 15.05
C ASP A 3 -23.50 -10.37 15.63
N SER A 4 -23.34 -10.45 16.95
CA SER A 4 -22.21 -9.99 17.72
C SER A 4 -20.97 -10.83 17.37
N ALA A 5 -20.47 -10.70 16.15
CA ALA A 5 -19.07 -11.00 15.87
C ALA A 5 -18.26 -10.04 16.76
N GLY A 6 -17.69 -10.61 17.83
CA GLY A 6 -17.13 -9.87 18.97
C GLY A 6 -16.15 -8.80 18.51
N LEU A 7 -16.28 -7.60 19.07
CA LEU A 7 -15.24 -6.59 18.93
C LEU A 7 -13.89 -7.18 19.34
N PRO A 8 -12.79 -6.83 18.65
CA PRO A 8 -11.48 -7.27 19.10
C PRO A 8 -11.23 -6.81 20.53
N MET A 9 -10.45 -7.57 21.30
CA MET A 9 -10.10 -7.14 22.65
C MET A 9 -9.33 -5.81 22.57
N LEU A 10 -9.74 -4.82 23.34
CA LEU A 10 -9.05 -3.53 23.43
C LEU A 10 -7.77 -3.69 24.27
N PRO A 11 -6.57 -3.61 23.69
CA PRO A 11 -5.33 -3.81 24.43
C PRO A 11 -5.07 -2.63 25.37
N LEU A 12 -4.51 -2.90 26.55
CA LEU A 12 -4.17 -1.84 27.50
C LEU A 12 -2.87 -1.14 27.09
N ILE A 13 -2.94 0.17 26.87
CA ILE A 13 -1.76 1.03 26.75
C ILE A 13 -1.07 1.12 28.13
N GLN A 14 0.19 0.69 28.21
CA GLN A 14 0.92 0.58 29.48
C GLN A 14 1.39 1.95 30.02
N SER A 15 1.89 2.78 29.12
CA SER A 15 2.42 4.10 29.38
C SER A 15 1.32 5.05 29.85
N ALA A 16 1.40 5.45 31.11
CA ALA A 16 0.51 6.45 31.70
C ALA A 16 0.53 7.81 30.94
N PRO A 17 1.68 8.40 30.56
CA PRO A 17 1.67 9.66 29.81
C PRO A 17 1.05 9.48 28.42
N LEU A 18 1.28 8.34 27.76
CA LEU A 18 0.69 8.07 26.45
C LEU A 18 -0.83 7.87 26.53
N ARG A 19 -1.31 7.13 27.55
CA ARG A 19 -2.76 7.05 27.82
C ARG A 19 -3.38 8.43 28.02
N LYS A 20 -2.75 9.27 28.84
CA LYS A 20 -3.25 10.64 29.06
C LYS A 20 -3.34 11.41 27.75
N GLN A 21 -2.32 11.31 26.91
CA GLN A 21 -2.29 11.96 25.61
C GLN A 21 -3.40 11.47 24.67
N VAL A 22 -3.60 10.15 24.53
CA VAL A 22 -4.67 9.54 23.69
C VAL A 22 -6.05 10.08 24.04
N PHE A 23 -6.32 10.22 25.34
CA PHE A 23 -7.60 10.70 25.86
C PHE A 23 -7.68 12.22 26.01
N THR A 24 -6.75 13.00 25.45
CA THR A 24 -6.80 14.46 25.49
C THR A 24 -7.10 15.04 24.11
N ASP A 25 -8.28 15.64 23.94
CA ASP A 25 -8.63 16.35 22.71
C ASP A 25 -8.03 17.77 22.69
N ILE A 26 -7.73 18.26 21.48
CA ILE A 26 -7.16 19.60 21.26
C ILE A 26 -8.00 20.73 21.86
N SER A 27 -9.32 20.56 21.96
CA SER A 27 -10.23 21.57 22.49
C SER A 27 -9.90 22.01 23.92
N VAL A 28 -9.28 21.13 24.72
CA VAL A 28 -8.87 21.42 26.10
C VAL A 28 -7.96 22.64 26.18
N TYR A 29 -7.15 22.88 25.15
CA TYR A 29 -6.14 23.92 25.15
C TYR A 29 -6.69 25.31 24.79
N ARG A 30 -7.95 25.40 24.31
CA ARG A 30 -8.64 26.67 23.99
C ARG A 30 -7.74 27.68 23.28
N LEU A 31 -6.99 27.21 22.29
CA LEU A 31 -6.06 28.04 21.54
C LEU A 31 -6.82 29.17 20.84
N ALA A 32 -6.30 30.40 20.99
CA ALA A 32 -6.81 31.53 20.25
C ALA A 32 -6.44 31.40 18.76
N SER A 33 -7.21 32.03 17.88
CA SER A 33 -6.97 31.97 16.43
C SER A 33 -5.60 32.54 16.01
N ASP A 34 -4.99 33.34 16.86
CA ASP A 34 -3.67 33.96 16.72
C ASP A 34 -2.58 33.29 17.59
N ALA A 35 -2.83 32.06 18.06
CA ALA A 35 -1.85 31.29 18.84
C ALA A 35 -0.50 31.22 18.12
N SER A 36 0.57 31.47 18.86
CA SER A 36 1.92 31.47 18.31
C SER A 36 2.36 30.05 17.92
N PRO A 37 3.31 29.90 16.97
CA PRO A 37 3.86 28.59 16.61
C PRO A 37 4.39 27.80 17.82
N GLN A 38 4.96 28.48 18.82
CA GLN A 38 5.46 27.85 20.04
C GLN A 38 4.34 27.30 20.94
N GLU A 39 3.17 27.93 20.93
CA GLU A 39 1.99 27.44 21.66
C GLU A 39 1.36 26.25 20.93
N LEU A 40 1.33 26.28 19.60
CA LEU A 40 0.90 25.15 18.76
C LEU A 40 1.81 23.93 18.98
N ASP A 41 3.13 24.10 18.88
CA ASP A 41 4.12 23.03 19.10
C ASP A 41 4.01 22.39 20.50
N ARG A 42 3.69 23.19 21.51
CA ARG A 42 3.46 22.68 22.88
C ARG A 42 2.19 21.82 22.95
N VAL A 43 1.12 22.23 22.27
CA VAL A 43 -0.15 21.50 22.26
C VAL A 43 -0.07 20.22 21.44
N GLU A 44 0.56 20.25 20.27
CA GLU A 44 0.68 19.10 19.36
C GLU A 44 1.36 17.87 19.99
N ASN A 45 2.19 18.08 21.02
CA ASN A 45 2.86 17.00 21.75
C ASN A 45 2.09 16.50 22.98
N THR A 46 0.91 17.05 23.23
CA THR A 46 0.13 16.76 24.45
C THR A 46 -1.33 16.39 24.17
N ASP A 47 -1.85 16.72 22.99
CA ASP A 47 -3.12 16.22 22.49
C ASP A 47 -2.97 14.90 21.72
N ASN A 48 -4.10 14.35 21.29
CA ASN A 48 -4.15 13.08 20.57
C ASN A 48 -4.00 13.18 19.05
N ASN A 49 -3.76 14.37 18.47
CA ASN A 49 -3.79 14.55 17.01
C ASN A 49 -2.65 13.81 16.30
N ARG A 50 -1.42 13.91 16.79
CA ARG A 50 -0.27 13.20 16.21
C ARG A 50 -0.42 11.68 16.30
N LEU A 51 -1.02 11.20 17.39
CA LEU A 51 -1.33 9.79 17.56
C LEU A 51 -2.42 9.34 16.60
N SER A 52 -3.47 10.15 16.41
CA SER A 52 -4.53 9.87 15.43
C SER A 52 -3.96 9.81 14.02
N PHE A 53 -3.06 10.72 13.64
CA PHE A 53 -2.38 10.66 12.35
C PHE A 53 -1.63 9.33 12.14
N LEU A 54 -0.83 8.90 13.13
CA LEU A 54 -0.11 7.63 13.07
C LEU A 54 -1.06 6.43 13.00
N GLY A 55 -2.10 6.42 13.84
CA GLY A 55 -3.08 5.33 13.86
C GLY A 55 -3.90 5.26 12.58
N ARG A 56 -4.27 6.39 11.99
CA ARG A 56 -4.91 6.48 10.68
C ARG A 56 -4.08 5.79 9.61
N ALA A 57 -2.80 6.16 9.52
CA ALA A 57 -1.88 5.55 8.57
C ALA A 57 -1.75 4.03 8.78
N THR A 58 -1.75 3.59 10.05
CA THR A 58 -1.69 2.16 10.40
C THR A 58 -2.96 1.41 9.99
N LEU A 59 -4.14 2.00 10.20
CA LEU A 59 -5.43 1.43 9.81
C LEU A 59 -5.58 1.34 8.29
N GLU A 60 -5.15 2.37 7.57
CA GLU A 60 -5.12 2.36 6.10
C GLU A 60 -4.12 1.32 5.57
N TYR A 61 -2.96 1.19 6.20
CA TYR A 61 -2.02 0.11 5.90
C TYR A 61 -2.65 -1.27 6.12
N ALA A 62 -3.30 -1.48 7.27
CA ALA A 62 -3.96 -2.75 7.59
C ALA A 62 -5.13 -3.08 6.64
N LEU A 63 -5.83 -2.06 6.14
CA LEU A 63 -6.87 -2.21 5.12
C LEU A 63 -6.27 -2.60 3.77
N ALA A 64 -5.18 -1.94 3.36
CA ALA A 64 -4.50 -2.22 2.10
C ALA A 64 -3.88 -3.62 2.07
N THR A 65 -3.41 -4.15 3.21
CA THR A 65 -2.86 -5.51 3.30
C THR A 65 -3.93 -6.57 3.55
N GLY A 66 -5.01 -6.22 4.26
CA GLY A 66 -6.08 -7.13 4.65
C GLY A 66 -7.14 -7.40 3.58
N SER A 67 -7.24 -6.54 2.55
CA SER A 67 -8.22 -6.69 1.47
C SER A 67 -7.58 -6.62 0.09
N ALA A 68 -7.82 -7.63 -0.74
CA ALA A 68 -7.51 -7.58 -2.18
C ALA A 68 -8.55 -6.77 -3.00
N HIS A 69 -9.66 -6.37 -2.36
CA HIS A 69 -10.78 -5.71 -3.01
C HIS A 69 -10.89 -4.27 -2.51
N SER A 70 -11.08 -3.34 -3.45
CA SER A 70 -11.42 -1.97 -3.08
C SER A 70 -12.92 -1.86 -2.79
N PHE A 71 -13.25 -1.20 -1.68
CA PHE A 71 -14.63 -0.89 -1.32
C PHE A 71 -15.02 0.51 -1.85
N PRO A 72 -16.28 0.71 -2.27
CA PRO A 72 -16.78 2.07 -2.48
C PRO A 72 -16.78 2.82 -1.15
N ASP A 73 -16.36 4.09 -1.15
CA ASP A 73 -16.32 4.97 0.03
C ASP A 73 -15.56 4.38 1.24
N GLU A 74 -14.45 3.68 1.01
CA GLU A 74 -13.56 3.10 2.05
C GLU A 74 -13.30 4.04 3.23
N THR A 75 -12.94 5.29 2.93
CA THR A 75 -12.63 6.31 3.94
C THR A 75 -13.80 6.53 4.90
N ARG A 76 -15.01 6.73 4.36
CA ARG A 76 -16.22 6.98 5.17
C ARG A 76 -16.64 5.76 5.95
N LYS A 77 -16.53 4.57 5.35
CA LYS A 77 -16.83 3.30 6.03
C LYS A 77 -15.87 3.07 7.20
N LEU A 78 -14.58 3.35 7.00
CA LEU A 78 -13.58 3.27 8.05
C LEU A 78 -13.89 4.27 9.18
N GLU A 79 -14.15 5.53 8.85
CA GLU A 79 -14.50 6.57 9.84
C GLU A 79 -15.71 6.17 10.67
N HIS A 80 -16.81 5.78 10.02
CA HIS A 80 -18.04 5.38 10.69
C HIS A 80 -17.85 4.13 11.55
N GLY A 81 -17.17 3.10 11.02
CA GLY A 81 -16.91 1.87 11.76
C GLY A 81 -16.00 2.08 12.98
N LEU A 82 -15.04 3.01 12.89
CA LEU A 82 -14.20 3.39 14.03
C LEU A 82 -15.03 4.11 15.10
N ALA A 83 -15.93 5.02 14.72
CA ALA A 83 -16.82 5.68 15.68
C ALA A 83 -17.71 4.65 16.40
N GLU A 84 -18.33 3.72 15.66
CA GLU A 84 -19.11 2.62 16.24
C GLU A 84 -18.28 1.77 17.22
N CYS A 85 -17.02 1.45 16.87
CA CYS A 85 -16.13 0.72 17.77
C CYS A 85 -15.84 1.51 19.05
N ALA A 86 -15.58 2.82 18.95
CA ALA A 86 -15.33 3.68 20.10
C ALA A 86 -16.52 3.69 21.08
N HIS A 87 -17.73 3.78 20.54
CA HIS A 87 -18.97 3.69 21.32
C HIS A 87 -19.14 2.31 21.95
N ALA A 88 -18.88 1.23 21.21
CA ALA A 88 -19.03 -0.13 21.70
C ALA A 88 -18.01 -0.49 22.79
N TYR A 89 -16.81 0.07 22.75
CA TYR A 89 -15.82 -0.06 23.83
C TYR A 89 -16.13 0.81 25.06
N ASP A 90 -17.08 1.75 24.95
CA ASP A 90 -17.43 2.70 26.01
C ASP A 90 -16.22 3.49 26.54
N ILE A 91 -15.30 3.86 25.64
CA ILE A 91 -14.07 4.60 25.98
C ILE A 91 -14.24 6.11 25.84
N LEU A 92 -15.29 6.57 25.17
CA LEU A 92 -15.55 7.99 24.92
C LEU A 92 -15.76 8.79 26.20
N LYS A 93 -16.31 8.16 27.26
CA LYS A 93 -16.46 8.77 28.58
C LYS A 93 -15.14 9.18 29.24
N LEU A 94 -14.02 8.64 28.76
CA LEU A 94 -12.68 8.95 29.25
C LEU A 94 -12.02 10.09 28.47
N LEU A 95 -12.60 10.50 27.33
CA LEU A 95 -12.08 11.59 26.51
C LEU A 95 -12.23 12.93 27.24
N ASN A 96 -11.11 13.59 27.47
CA ASN A 96 -11.03 14.92 28.04
C ASN A 96 -11.25 15.97 26.94
N VAL A 97 -12.36 16.69 27.04
CA VAL A 97 -12.80 17.75 26.11
C VAL A 97 -13.12 19.04 26.85
N ALA A 98 -13.05 20.18 26.18
CA ALA A 98 -13.34 21.48 26.82
C ALA A 98 -14.84 21.77 27.02
N TRP A 99 -15.72 21.09 26.29
CA TRP A 99 -17.17 21.27 26.39
C TRP A 99 -17.81 20.24 27.33
N ARG A 100 -18.95 20.59 27.92
CA ARG A 100 -19.72 19.69 28.80
C ARG A 100 -21.17 19.61 28.33
N GLY A 101 -21.80 18.45 28.50
CA GLY A 101 -23.22 18.24 28.28
C GLY A 101 -23.66 17.99 26.83
N PHE A 102 -22.73 18.01 25.87
CA PHE A 102 -22.97 17.59 24.49
C PHE A 102 -22.42 16.19 24.26
N PRO A 103 -23.12 15.33 23.50
CA PRO A 103 -22.57 14.05 23.10
C PRO A 103 -21.28 14.26 22.29
N ILE A 104 -20.31 13.38 22.49
CA ILE A 104 -19.09 13.33 21.66
C ILE A 104 -19.54 12.93 20.25
N ALA A 105 -19.19 13.71 19.24
CA ALA A 105 -19.60 13.42 17.87
C ALA A 105 -18.72 12.32 17.27
N ASP A 106 -19.22 11.69 16.21
CA ASP A 106 -18.55 10.59 15.53
C ASP A 106 -17.12 10.96 15.12
N LYS A 107 -16.87 12.22 14.74
CA LYS A 107 -15.54 12.69 14.34
C LYS A 107 -14.52 12.57 15.48
N GLU A 108 -14.88 13.00 16.69
CA GLU A 108 -14.01 12.86 17.87
C GLU A 108 -13.89 11.40 18.30
N ALA A 109 -14.95 10.60 18.11
CA ALA A 109 -14.93 9.17 18.39
C ALA A 109 -13.97 8.41 17.45
N THR A 110 -14.02 8.69 16.14
CA THR A 110 -13.09 8.19 15.15
C THR A 110 -11.66 8.58 15.50
N ARG A 111 -11.43 9.88 15.78
CA ARG A 111 -10.10 10.39 16.15
C ARG A 111 -9.55 9.69 17.39
N LEU A 112 -10.38 9.43 18.41
CA LEU A 112 -9.96 8.71 19.60
C LEU A 112 -9.50 7.29 19.27
N MET A 113 -10.22 6.56 18.41
CA MET A 113 -9.82 5.20 18.01
C MET A 113 -8.55 5.17 17.17
N GLU A 114 -8.37 6.14 16.27
CA GLU A 114 -7.12 6.32 15.55
C GLU A 114 -5.99 6.61 16.53
N ALA A 115 -6.17 7.55 17.46
CA ALA A 115 -5.15 7.88 18.45
C ALA A 115 -4.79 6.70 19.36
N TYR A 116 -5.78 5.91 19.77
CA TYR A 116 -5.58 4.70 20.54
C TYR A 116 -4.73 3.69 19.76
N THR A 117 -5.04 3.50 18.48
CA THR A 117 -4.28 2.62 17.59
C THR A 117 -2.84 3.12 17.42
N GLY A 118 -2.66 4.42 17.18
CA GLY A 118 -1.33 5.03 17.06
C GLY A 118 -0.50 4.90 18.34
N ALA A 119 -1.12 5.02 19.52
CA ALA A 119 -0.45 4.79 20.78
C ALA A 119 0.01 3.33 20.96
N LEU A 120 -0.82 2.35 20.59
CA LEU A 120 -0.42 0.95 20.63
C LEU A 120 0.79 0.67 19.72
N VAL A 121 0.81 1.26 18.51
CA VAL A 121 1.95 1.14 17.59
C VAL A 121 3.23 1.73 18.19
N LEU A 122 3.13 2.85 18.91
CA LEU A 122 4.30 3.44 19.58
C LEU A 122 4.83 2.57 20.73
N GLU A 123 3.96 1.85 21.44
CA GLU A 123 4.42 0.92 22.50
C GLU A 123 4.99 -0.37 21.92
N SER A 124 4.31 -0.92 20.91
CA SER A 124 4.65 -2.17 20.25
C SER A 124 4.06 -2.15 18.85
N GLU A 125 4.91 -1.93 17.85
CA GLU A 125 4.51 -1.89 16.44
C GLU A 125 3.70 -3.13 16.05
N ARG A 126 4.16 -4.31 16.48
CA ARG A 126 3.51 -5.59 16.21
C ARG A 126 2.09 -5.65 16.78
N ASP A 127 1.91 -5.30 18.06
CA ASP A 127 0.60 -5.42 18.71
C ASP A 127 -0.36 -4.34 18.20
N GLY A 128 0.14 -3.14 17.92
CA GLY A 128 -0.63 -2.06 17.32
C GLY A 128 -1.13 -2.40 15.92
N ILE A 129 -0.27 -2.95 15.06
CA ILE A 129 -0.67 -3.42 13.72
C ILE A 129 -1.68 -4.57 13.83
N GLN A 130 -1.45 -5.56 14.71
CA GLN A 130 -2.37 -6.69 14.88
C GLN A 130 -3.76 -6.23 15.36
N PHE A 131 -3.81 -5.24 16.25
CA PHE A 131 -5.06 -4.63 16.68
C PHE A 131 -5.76 -3.88 15.52
N ALA A 132 -5.00 -3.08 14.75
CA ALA A 132 -5.50 -2.37 13.59
C ALA A 132 -6.11 -3.32 12.54
N GLU A 133 -5.40 -4.42 12.22
CA GLU A 133 -5.93 -5.46 11.34
C GLU A 133 -7.22 -6.07 11.86
N SER A 134 -7.32 -6.30 13.17
CA SER A 134 -8.51 -6.88 13.78
C SER A 134 -9.71 -5.94 13.72
N LEU A 135 -9.49 -4.63 13.94
CA LEU A 135 -10.51 -3.59 13.76
C LEU A 135 -10.97 -3.51 12.31
N VAL A 136 -10.04 -3.45 11.37
CA VAL A 136 -10.36 -3.40 9.93
C VAL A 136 -11.14 -4.64 9.50
N LYS A 137 -10.71 -5.83 9.90
CA LYS A 137 -11.45 -7.07 9.63
C LYS A 137 -12.88 -6.99 10.16
N ARG A 138 -13.07 -6.43 11.36
CA ARG A 138 -14.40 -6.25 11.95
C ARG A 138 -15.26 -5.22 11.21
N ILE A 139 -14.71 -4.08 10.84
CA ILE A 139 -15.42 -2.97 10.17
C ILE A 139 -15.81 -3.37 8.75
N PHE A 140 -14.90 -4.03 8.04
CA PHE A 140 -15.10 -4.44 6.66
C PHE A 140 -15.69 -5.85 6.52
N GLN A 141 -15.92 -6.55 7.64
CA GLN A 141 -16.42 -7.93 7.69
C GLN A 141 -15.56 -8.88 6.84
N LEU A 142 -14.24 -8.70 6.92
CA LEU A 142 -13.29 -9.54 6.20
C LEU A 142 -13.21 -10.92 6.87
N PRO A 143 -13.04 -12.01 6.10
CA PRO A 143 -12.93 -13.34 6.67
C PRO A 143 -11.76 -13.43 7.65
N ALA A 144 -11.96 -14.14 8.77
CA ALA A 144 -10.91 -14.43 9.72
C ALA A 144 -9.78 -15.20 8.99
N SER A 145 -8.56 -14.71 9.10
CA SER A 145 -7.39 -15.40 8.57
C SER A 145 -7.27 -16.75 9.29
N ASN A 146 -7.59 -17.86 8.63
CA ASN A 146 -7.07 -19.15 9.05
C ASN A 146 -5.54 -19.03 9.13
N PRO A 147 -4.85 -19.74 10.05
CA PRO A 147 -3.41 -19.91 9.89
C PRO A 147 -3.21 -20.40 8.45
N PRO A 148 -2.27 -19.81 7.70
CA PRO A 148 -2.13 -20.17 6.31
C PRO A 148 -1.98 -21.70 6.29
N PRO A 149 -2.73 -22.44 5.44
CA PRO A 149 -2.25 -23.78 5.11
C PRO A 149 -0.78 -23.63 4.70
N PRO A 150 0.08 -24.67 4.78
CA PRO A 150 1.36 -24.63 4.11
C PRO A 150 1.08 -24.47 2.61
N GLN A 151 0.85 -23.22 2.20
CA GLN A 151 0.79 -22.80 0.84
C GLN A 151 2.24 -22.96 0.43
N SER A 152 2.46 -23.92 -0.47
CA SER A 152 3.41 -23.70 -1.54
C SER A 152 3.22 -22.27 -2.02
N VAL A 153 3.99 -21.36 -1.44
CA VAL A 153 4.11 -19.98 -1.86
C VAL A 153 4.38 -20.08 -3.35
N PRO A 154 3.48 -19.62 -4.25
CA PRO A 154 3.94 -19.26 -5.57
C PRO A 154 5.00 -18.20 -5.26
N ALA A 155 6.27 -18.51 -5.53
CA ALA A 155 7.40 -17.70 -5.14
C ALA A 155 7.03 -16.22 -5.32
N PRO A 156 7.21 -15.36 -4.30
CA PRO A 156 6.88 -13.95 -4.43
C PRO A 156 7.52 -13.48 -5.73
N ALA A 157 6.70 -13.03 -6.68
CA ALA A 157 7.21 -12.45 -7.90
C ALA A 157 8.21 -11.38 -7.43
N PRO A 158 9.48 -11.48 -7.85
CA PRO A 158 10.50 -10.56 -7.35
C PRO A 158 9.99 -9.14 -7.56
N PRO A 159 10.16 -8.23 -6.58
CA PRO A 159 9.78 -6.84 -6.76
C PRO A 159 10.34 -6.37 -8.11
N PRO A 160 9.53 -5.73 -8.98
CA PRO A 160 10.02 -5.31 -10.29
C PRO A 160 11.30 -4.51 -10.05
N PRO A 161 12.43 -4.88 -10.67
CA PRO A 161 13.69 -4.21 -10.44
C PRO A 161 13.48 -2.71 -10.63
N LEU A 162 13.86 -1.93 -9.62
CA LEU A 162 13.92 -0.48 -9.75
C LEU A 162 14.77 -0.17 -10.99
N ALA A 163 14.11 0.30 -12.06
CA ALA A 163 14.66 0.59 -13.38
C ALA A 163 14.93 -0.59 -14.36
N SER A 164 14.14 -1.68 -14.34
CA SER A 164 14.27 -2.79 -15.33
C SER A 164 14.25 -2.33 -16.80
N THR A 165 13.41 -1.35 -17.16
CA THR A 165 13.38 -0.78 -18.52
C THR A 165 14.66 -0.01 -18.87
N GLY A 166 15.26 0.69 -17.91
CA GLY A 166 16.52 1.42 -18.11
C GLY A 166 17.71 0.47 -18.27
N VAL A 167 17.76 -0.59 -17.47
CA VAL A 167 18.77 -1.65 -17.57
C VAL A 167 18.68 -2.32 -18.94
N LEU A 168 17.48 -2.74 -19.36
CA LEU A 168 17.28 -3.39 -20.66
C LEU A 168 17.65 -2.46 -21.83
N HIS A 169 17.34 -1.16 -21.73
CA HIS A 169 17.71 -0.20 -22.77
C HIS A 169 19.23 -0.03 -22.90
N ASN A 170 19.95 0.06 -21.77
CA ASN A 170 21.40 0.15 -21.78
C ASN A 170 22.05 -1.10 -22.36
N LEU A 171 21.53 -2.27 -22.00
CA LEU A 171 21.97 -3.57 -22.45
C LEU A 171 21.72 -3.76 -23.97
N ALA A 172 20.53 -3.42 -24.46
CA ALA A 172 20.21 -3.46 -25.89
C ALA A 172 21.16 -2.56 -26.70
N ARG A 173 21.46 -1.35 -26.19
CA ARG A 173 22.41 -0.43 -26.82
C ARG A 173 23.82 -1.00 -26.90
N GLN A 174 24.30 -1.72 -25.88
CA GLN A 174 25.61 -2.39 -25.91
C GLN A 174 25.69 -3.46 -27.02
N HIS A 175 24.56 -4.03 -27.41
CA HIS A 175 24.45 -5.06 -28.43
C HIS A 175 23.98 -4.57 -29.80
N PHE A 176 23.96 -3.25 -30.04
CA PHE A 176 23.45 -2.65 -31.28
C PHE A 176 21.98 -3.00 -31.59
N LEU A 177 21.18 -3.21 -30.54
CA LEU A 177 19.75 -3.51 -30.63
C LEU A 177 18.93 -2.28 -30.20
N GLN A 178 17.83 -2.05 -30.92
CA GLN A 178 16.80 -1.10 -30.59
C GLN A 178 15.59 -1.83 -30.00
N LEU A 179 15.07 -1.34 -28.87
CA LEU A 179 13.82 -1.82 -28.28
C LEU A 179 12.65 -1.08 -28.90
N VAL A 180 11.71 -1.81 -29.48
CA VAL A 180 10.46 -1.28 -29.99
C VAL A 180 9.33 -1.74 -29.09
N TRP A 181 8.45 -0.80 -28.71
CA TRP A 181 7.39 -1.00 -27.73
C TRP A 181 6.04 -0.77 -28.37
N GLU A 182 5.13 -1.73 -28.23
CA GLU A 182 3.74 -1.61 -28.65
C GLU A 182 2.83 -1.64 -27.40
N ASP A 183 2.26 -0.49 -27.05
CA ASP A 183 1.35 -0.38 -25.91
C ASP A 183 -0.10 -0.38 -26.39
N ARG A 184 -0.91 -1.26 -25.80
CA ARG A 184 -2.36 -1.25 -25.94
C ARG A 184 -3.01 -1.27 -24.57
N SER A 185 -4.21 -0.71 -24.48
CA SER A 185 -5.01 -0.78 -23.27
C SER A 185 -6.18 -1.74 -23.42
N THR A 186 -6.49 -2.45 -22.36
CA THR A 186 -7.63 -3.37 -22.28
C THR A 186 -8.49 -3.03 -21.06
N GLY A 187 -9.79 -3.32 -21.16
CA GLY A 187 -10.74 -3.09 -20.07
C GLY A 187 -11.41 -1.71 -20.07
N PRO A 188 -12.35 -1.48 -19.13
CA PRO A 188 -13.10 -0.23 -19.02
C PRO A 188 -12.22 0.91 -18.47
N LYS A 189 -12.55 2.17 -18.80
CA LYS A 189 -11.73 3.36 -18.46
C LYS A 189 -11.35 3.49 -16.97
N HIS A 190 -12.15 2.94 -16.05
CA HIS A 190 -11.93 3.01 -14.60
C HIS A 190 -11.11 1.84 -14.04
N ALA A 191 -10.81 0.81 -14.85
CA ALA A 191 -9.99 -0.35 -14.48
C ALA A 191 -9.12 -0.75 -15.69
N GLN A 192 -8.50 0.24 -16.32
CA GLN A 192 -7.76 0.08 -17.56
C GLN A 192 -6.43 -0.63 -17.28
N GLU A 193 -6.25 -1.82 -17.83
CA GLU A 193 -4.99 -2.53 -17.84
C GLU A 193 -4.20 -2.14 -19.09
N TRP A 194 -2.89 -1.96 -18.94
CA TRP A 194 -1.97 -1.72 -20.04
C TRP A 194 -1.21 -2.99 -20.35
N ILE A 195 -1.13 -3.31 -21.63
CA ILE A 195 -0.31 -4.38 -22.17
C ILE A 195 0.77 -3.74 -23.03
N SER A 196 2.03 -4.06 -22.75
CA SER A 196 3.19 -3.61 -23.51
C SER A 196 3.92 -4.81 -24.07
N ASP A 197 3.90 -4.95 -25.39
CA ASP A 197 4.72 -5.92 -26.12
C ASP A 197 6.06 -5.28 -26.48
N VAL A 198 7.17 -5.99 -26.24
CA VAL A 198 8.52 -5.54 -26.61
C VAL A 198 9.09 -6.40 -27.71
N THR A 199 9.65 -5.74 -28.72
CA THR A 199 10.37 -6.37 -29.84
C THR A 199 11.80 -5.82 -29.89
N LEU A 200 12.70 -6.62 -30.44
CA LEU A 200 14.07 -6.19 -30.75
C LEU A 200 14.17 -5.88 -32.22
N LYS A 201 14.96 -4.86 -32.54
CA LYS A 201 15.36 -4.51 -33.89
C LYS A 201 16.86 -4.33 -33.95
N ASP A 202 17.53 -5.02 -34.86
CA ASP A 202 18.96 -4.84 -35.08
C ASP A 202 19.20 -3.53 -35.81
N THR A 203 20.07 -2.69 -35.25
CA THR A 203 20.43 -1.40 -35.86
C THR A 203 21.34 -1.55 -37.07
N LYS A 204 22.00 -2.72 -37.26
CA LYS A 204 22.91 -2.97 -38.38
C LYS A 204 22.22 -3.69 -39.55
N SER A 205 21.49 -4.76 -39.26
CA SER A 205 20.85 -5.59 -40.30
C SER A 205 19.39 -5.20 -40.60
N ASP A 206 18.82 -4.23 -39.86
CA ASP A 206 17.40 -3.85 -39.88
C ASP A 206 16.43 -5.02 -39.56
N ARG A 207 16.97 -6.18 -39.13
CA ARG A 207 16.20 -7.36 -38.75
C ARG A 207 15.33 -7.05 -37.53
N ILE A 208 14.06 -7.44 -37.60
CA ILE A 208 13.10 -7.28 -36.51
C ILE A 208 12.75 -8.67 -36.00
N TRP A 209 12.88 -8.87 -34.68
CA TRP A 209 12.41 -10.07 -34.02
C TRP A 209 10.93 -9.92 -33.65
N PRO A 210 10.15 -11.03 -33.64
CA PRO A 210 8.80 -11.03 -33.13
C PRO A 210 8.78 -10.63 -31.64
N CYS A 211 7.58 -10.38 -31.09
CA CYS A 211 7.42 -10.01 -29.68
C CYS A 211 8.19 -10.97 -28.78
N ILE A 212 9.22 -10.45 -28.11
CA ILE A 212 10.12 -11.23 -27.24
C ILE A 212 9.57 -11.34 -25.81
N ALA A 213 8.78 -10.36 -25.38
CA ALA A 213 8.05 -10.45 -24.12
C ALA A 213 6.82 -9.55 -24.12
N ARG A 214 5.80 -9.99 -23.39
CA ARG A 214 4.61 -9.23 -23.08
C ARG A 214 4.57 -8.90 -21.60
N GLY A 215 4.39 -7.63 -21.29
CA GLY A 215 4.19 -7.15 -19.92
C GLY A 215 2.81 -6.55 -19.72
N THR A 216 2.30 -6.66 -18.50
CA THR A 216 1.01 -6.07 -18.11
C THR A 216 1.16 -5.18 -16.87
N GLY A 217 0.28 -4.19 -16.74
CA GLY A 217 0.29 -3.33 -15.57
C GLY A 217 -0.77 -2.24 -15.58
N LEU A 218 -0.96 -1.59 -14.43
CA LEU A 218 -1.95 -0.52 -14.24
C LEU A 218 -1.57 0.80 -14.95
N SER A 219 -0.37 0.87 -15.53
CA SER A 219 0.08 1.97 -16.37
C SER A 219 1.02 1.45 -17.46
N LYS A 220 1.17 2.19 -18.57
CA LYS A 220 2.18 1.89 -19.60
C LYS A 220 3.57 1.67 -19.00
N LYS A 221 3.95 2.48 -18.00
CA LYS A 221 5.26 2.40 -17.36
C LYS A 221 5.45 1.07 -16.63
N LEU A 222 4.41 0.61 -15.92
CA LEU A 222 4.45 -0.67 -15.20
C LEU A 222 4.42 -1.87 -16.16
N ALA A 223 3.58 -1.81 -17.20
CA ALA A 223 3.53 -2.84 -18.23
C ALA A 223 4.88 -3.01 -18.95
N ARG A 224 5.56 -1.91 -19.29
CA ARG A 224 6.92 -1.96 -19.85
C ARG A 224 7.95 -2.46 -18.86
N ALA A 225 7.84 -2.12 -17.58
CA ALA A 225 8.75 -2.62 -16.55
C ALA A 225 8.62 -4.13 -16.33
N ASP A 226 7.40 -4.66 -16.35
CA ASP A 226 7.10 -6.09 -16.30
C ASP A 226 7.67 -6.82 -17.53
N ALA A 227 7.38 -6.31 -18.74
CA ALA A 227 7.95 -6.83 -19.99
C ALA A 227 9.49 -6.82 -19.95
N SER A 228 10.11 -5.73 -19.49
CA SER A 228 11.56 -5.60 -19.41
C SER A 228 12.18 -6.63 -18.47
N SER A 229 11.51 -6.90 -17.34
CA SER A 229 11.98 -7.88 -16.36
C SER A 229 11.97 -9.29 -16.93
N LYS A 230 10.92 -9.63 -17.69
CA LYS A 230 10.81 -10.91 -18.42
C LYS A 230 11.93 -11.07 -19.44
N VAL A 231 12.25 -10.02 -20.21
CA VAL A 231 13.35 -10.05 -21.19
C VAL A 231 14.71 -10.19 -20.51
N LEU A 232 14.96 -9.44 -19.43
CA LEU A 232 16.22 -9.51 -18.69
C LEU A 232 16.47 -10.91 -18.12
N ALA A 233 15.41 -11.62 -17.69
CA ALA A 233 15.51 -12.98 -17.18
C ALA A 233 15.93 -14.01 -18.25
N ILE A 234 15.63 -13.76 -19.53
CA ILE A 234 15.95 -14.65 -20.66
C ILE A 234 17.03 -14.07 -21.58
N TRP A 235 17.72 -12.99 -21.17
CA TRP A 235 18.60 -12.23 -22.05
C TRP A 235 19.79 -13.07 -22.55
N ASP A 236 20.38 -13.89 -21.70
CA ASP A 236 21.52 -14.73 -22.08
C ASP A 236 21.13 -15.82 -23.08
N GLU A 237 19.89 -16.34 -22.99
CA GLU A 237 19.33 -17.30 -23.95
C GLU A 237 18.99 -16.62 -25.29
N LEU A 238 18.45 -15.40 -25.23
CA LEU A 238 18.23 -14.55 -26.40
C LEU A 238 19.56 -14.23 -27.10
N ARG A 239 20.63 -13.94 -26.35
CA ARG A 239 21.97 -13.76 -26.93
C ARG A 239 22.46 -15.01 -27.64
N GLY A 240 22.20 -16.19 -27.06
CA GLY A 240 22.52 -17.47 -27.68
C GLY A 240 21.80 -17.71 -29.00
N THR A 241 20.56 -17.25 -29.15
CA THR A 241 19.77 -17.37 -30.40
C THR A 241 20.10 -16.27 -31.41
N ILE A 242 20.36 -15.04 -30.94
CA ILE A 242 20.84 -13.92 -31.76
C ILE A 242 22.25 -14.24 -32.33
N GLY A 243 23.12 -14.89 -31.55
CA GLY A 243 24.48 -15.28 -31.96
C GLY A 243 24.59 -16.64 -32.68
N ARG A 244 23.64 -17.57 -32.50
CA ARG A 244 23.66 -18.86 -33.21
C ARG A 244 23.24 -18.75 -34.68
N ASP A 245 22.47 -17.73 -35.05
CA ASP A 245 22.18 -17.46 -36.46
C ASP A 245 23.39 -16.88 -37.22
N GLU A 246 24.44 -16.39 -36.53
CA GLU A 246 25.72 -16.06 -37.17
C GLU A 246 26.57 -17.30 -37.49
N LEU A 247 26.26 -18.48 -36.92
CA LEU A 247 26.99 -19.73 -37.14
C LEU A 247 26.36 -20.66 -38.21
N LEU A 248 25.31 -20.21 -38.90
CA LEU A 248 24.68 -20.95 -40.02
C LEU A 248 25.15 -20.51 -41.41
N PHE A 249 26.16 -19.63 -41.49
CA PHE A 249 26.91 -19.43 -42.73
C PHE A 249 28.29 -20.08 -42.59
N PRO A 250 28.51 -21.30 -43.13
CA PRO A 250 29.87 -21.72 -43.40
C PRO A 250 30.50 -20.71 -44.36
N GLU A 251 31.74 -20.33 -44.07
CA GLU A 251 32.61 -19.56 -44.94
C GLU A 251 32.52 -20.08 -46.38
N ASN A 252 31.97 -19.27 -47.28
CA ASN A 252 32.37 -19.34 -48.68
C ASN A 252 33.46 -18.28 -48.85
N HIS A 253 34.69 -18.68 -48.57
CA HIS A 253 35.84 -18.07 -49.19
C HIS A 253 35.77 -18.25 -50.71
N VAL A 254 36.28 -17.22 -51.38
CA VAL A 254 36.64 -17.16 -52.82
C VAL A 254 37.24 -18.46 -53.33
#